data_AF-A0A9Q9M7E3-F1
#
_entry.id   AF-A0A9Q9M7E3-F1
#
_cell.length_a   1.000
_cell.length_b   1.000
_cell.length_c   1.000
_cell.angle_alpha   90.00
_cell.angle_beta   90.00
_cell.angle_gamma   90.00
#
_symmetry.space_group_name_H-M   'P 1'
#
loop_
_entity.id
_entity.type
_entity.pdbx_description
1 polymer ?
#
loop_
_entity_poly.entity_id
_entity_poly.type
_entity_poly.pdbx_seq_one_letter_code
_entity_poly.pdbx_strand_id
1 'polypeptide(L)'
;MANSVINITLGGASYGMRPEYEAQRGIEGRVNLTIAELLECAKFERLTLEEAGVIVWHGCKANGEDFDIEAVAKRIFEERMSNLKLRLSICEFLATLLYAPEEVTKKFEAEVRPLLESQANI
;
A
#
# COMPACT_ATOMS: atom_id res chain seq x y z
N MET A 1 -5.97 -4.09 19.73
CA MET A 1 -6.16 -3.59 18.36
C MET A 1 -5.36 -4.50 17.46
N ALA A 2 -5.99 -5.16 16.49
CA ALA A 2 -5.31 -6.16 15.67
C ALA A 2 -4.25 -5.46 14.80
N ASN A 3 -3.00 -5.49 15.24
CA ASN A 3 -1.82 -5.03 14.52
C ASN A 3 -1.50 -6.03 13.39
N SER A 4 -2.31 -6.08 12.34
CA SER A 4 -2.01 -6.90 11.18
C SER A 4 -0.90 -6.24 10.37
N VAL A 5 0.29 -6.81 10.43
CA VAL A 5 1.40 -6.46 9.53
C VAL A 5 1.04 -6.98 8.13
N ILE A 6 1.14 -6.10 7.13
CA ILE A 6 0.82 -6.40 5.73
C ILE A 6 2.11 -6.60 4.97
N ASN A 7 2.28 -7.75 4.36
CA ASN A 7 3.53 -8.07 3.66
C ASN A 7 3.54 -7.48 2.26
N ILE A 8 4.67 -6.87 1.88
CA ILE A 8 4.95 -6.38 0.54
C ILE A 8 6.23 -7.01 0.02
N THR A 9 6.23 -7.46 -1.23
CA THR A 9 7.43 -8.02 -1.88
C THR A 9 8.00 -7.02 -2.87
N LEU A 10 9.29 -6.70 -2.72
CA LEU A 10 10.03 -5.76 -3.56
C LEU A 10 11.41 -6.34 -3.89
N GLY A 11 11.73 -6.49 -5.17
CA GLY A 11 13.04 -6.98 -5.60
C GLY A 11 13.35 -8.40 -5.10
N GLY A 12 12.32 -9.22 -4.92
CA GLY A 12 12.43 -10.58 -4.39
C GLY A 12 12.53 -10.71 -2.87
N ALA A 13 12.57 -9.60 -2.13
CA ALA A 13 12.53 -9.59 -0.66
C ALA A 13 11.14 -9.21 -0.15
N SER A 14 10.74 -9.76 1.01
CA SER A 14 9.46 -9.45 1.65
C SER A 14 9.67 -8.57 2.87
N TYR A 15 8.88 -7.51 2.98
CA TYR A 15 8.91 -6.53 4.06
C TYR A 15 7.53 -6.42 4.71
N GLY A 16 7.50 -6.09 6.00
CA GLY A 16 6.26 -5.86 6.72
C GLY A 16 5.89 -4.38 6.75
N MET A 17 4.66 -4.05 6.37
CA MET A 17 4.08 -2.72 6.49
C MET A 17 3.08 -2.69 7.64
N ARG A 18 3.19 -1.68 8.52
CA ARG A 18 2.28 -1.56 9.67
C ARG A 18 1.33 -0.38 9.53
N PRO A 19 0.01 -0.62 9.51
CA PRO A 19 -0.99 0.43 9.37
C PRO A 19 -1.21 1.11 10.73
N GLU A 20 -0.44 2.16 10.99
CA GLU A 20 -0.55 2.99 12.21
C GLU A 20 -0.88 4.44 11.87
N TYR A 21 -1.43 5.17 12.85
CA TYR A 21 -1.78 6.59 12.70
C TYR A 21 -0.61 7.46 12.23
N GLU A 22 0.60 7.20 12.73
CA GLU A 22 1.79 7.96 12.30
C GLU A 22 2.16 7.69 10.83
N ALA A 23 1.95 6.47 10.34
CA ALA A 23 2.15 6.13 8.94
C ALA A 23 1.14 6.88 8.07
N GLN A 24 -0.15 6.84 8.42
CA GLN A 24 -1.20 7.59 7.72
C GLN A 24 -0.90 9.09 7.66
N ARG A 25 -0.65 9.71 8.82
CA ARG A 25 -0.36 11.14 8.90
C ARG A 25 0.90 11.51 8.10
N GLY A 26 1.91 10.65 8.13
CA GLY A 26 3.14 10.85 7.37
C GLY A 26 2.91 10.79 5.86
N ILE A 27 2.09 9.84 5.40
CA ILE A 27 1.70 9.71 4.00
C ILE A 27 0.95 10.96 3.55
N GLU A 28 -0.20 11.28 4.17
CA GLU A 28 -1.03 12.45 3.81
C GLU A 28 -0.30 13.79 3.98
N GLY A 29 0.70 13.86 4.86
CA GLY A 29 1.53 15.04 5.03
C GLY A 29 2.56 15.24 3.90
N ARG A 30 2.86 14.18 3.14
CA ARG A 30 3.87 14.18 2.08
C ARG A 30 3.27 14.08 0.69
N VAL A 31 2.15 13.37 0.55
CA VAL A 31 1.34 13.35 -0.67
C VAL A 31 0.13 14.24 -0.45
N ASN A 32 -0.20 15.10 -1.42
CA ASN A 32 -1.33 16.03 -1.31
C ASN A 32 -2.67 15.32 -1.63
N LEU A 33 -2.87 14.12 -1.07
CA LEU A 33 -4.03 13.25 -1.24
C LEU A 33 -4.33 12.55 0.09
N THR A 34 -5.61 12.33 0.36
CA THR A 34 -6.08 11.53 1.49
C THR A 34 -5.82 10.04 1.26
N ILE A 35 -5.79 9.22 2.33
CA ILE A 35 -5.65 7.76 2.19
C ILE A 35 -6.77 7.17 1.31
N ALA A 36 -7.98 7.73 1.37
CA ALA A 36 -9.11 7.29 0.55
C ALA A 36 -8.86 7.54 -0.95
N GLU A 37 -8.34 8.72 -1.31
CA GLU A 37 -8.00 9.04 -2.69
C GLU A 37 -6.83 8.18 -3.19
N LEU A 38 -5.81 7.94 -2.36
CA LEU A 38 -4.69 7.07 -2.69
C LEU A 38 -5.16 5.62 -2.94
N LEU A 39 -6.13 5.13 -2.16
CA LEU A 39 -6.70 3.80 -2.37
C LEU A 39 -7.40 3.69 -3.72
N GLU A 40 -8.16 4.71 -4.12
CA GLU A 40 -8.76 4.76 -5.45
C GLU A 40 -7.69 4.84 -6.55
N CYS A 41 -6.65 5.65 -6.37
CA CYS A 41 -5.52 5.69 -7.30
C CYS A 41 -4.84 4.31 -7.45
N ALA A 42 -4.68 3.58 -6.35
CA ALA A 42 -4.06 2.26 -6.33
C ALA A 42 -4.90 1.22 -7.09
N LYS A 43 -6.22 1.22 -6.90
CA LYS A 43 -7.19 0.35 -7.58
C LYS A 43 -7.18 0.48 -9.11
N PHE A 44 -6.86 1.68 -9.62
CA PHE A 44 -6.96 2.02 -11.04
C PHE A 44 -5.59 2.24 -11.73
N GLU A 45 -4.49 1.81 -11.12
CA GLU A 45 -3.12 2.00 -11.66
C GLU A 45 -2.75 3.47 -11.91
N ARG A 46 -3.26 4.39 -11.08
CA ARG A 46 -3.02 5.83 -11.19
C ARG A 46 -2.04 6.39 -10.17
N LEU A 47 -1.54 5.54 -9.26
CA LEU A 47 -0.48 5.95 -8.35
C LEU A 47 0.80 6.28 -9.12
N THR A 48 1.36 7.44 -8.82
CA THR A 48 2.72 7.80 -9.21
C THR A 48 3.75 6.97 -8.43
N LEU A 49 4.98 6.90 -8.96
CA LEU A 49 6.08 6.21 -8.27
C LEU A 49 6.41 6.86 -6.92
N GLU A 50 6.28 8.19 -6.83
CA GLU A 50 6.50 8.93 -5.60
C GLU A 50 5.45 8.55 -4.55
N GLU A 51 4.16 8.59 -4.89
CA GLU A 51 3.09 8.22 -3.96
C GLU A 51 3.23 6.77 -3.49
N ALA A 52 3.48 5.83 -4.41
CA ALA A 52 3.72 4.44 -4.06
C ALA A 52 4.94 4.29 -3.14
N GLY A 53 6.04 4.99 -3.43
CA GLY A 53 7.24 5.00 -2.61
C GLY A 53 6.98 5.54 -1.20
N VAL A 54 6.24 6.64 -1.07
CA VAL A 54 5.87 7.24 0.21
C VAL A 54 5.01 6.29 1.05
N ILE A 55 3.99 5.65 0.44
CA ILE A 55 3.11 4.70 1.12
C ILE A 55 3.91 3.54 1.71
N VAL A 56 4.72 2.90 0.86
CA VAL A 56 5.52 1.73 1.26
C VAL A 56 6.55 2.11 2.31
N TRP A 57 7.25 3.24 2.11
CA TRP A 57 8.26 3.70 3.06
C TRP A 57 7.67 3.96 4.45
N HIS A 58 6.54 4.67 4.54
CA HIS A 58 5.88 4.92 5.83
C HIS A 58 5.36 3.63 6.47
N GLY A 59 4.78 2.72 5.67
CA GLY A 59 4.33 1.42 6.17
C GLY A 59 5.47 0.59 6.75
N CYS A 60 6.59 0.46 6.02
CA CYS A 60 7.77 -0.28 6.47
C CYS A 60 8.42 0.40 7.69
N LYS A 61 8.53 1.73 7.68
CA LYS A 61 9.08 2.50 8.81
C LYS A 61 8.29 2.30 10.10
N ALA A 62 6.96 2.28 10.02
CA ALA A 62 6.11 1.99 11.17
C ALA A 62 6.29 0.55 11.70
N ASN A 63 6.82 -0.36 10.88
CA ASN A 63 7.18 -1.71 11.30
C ASN A 63 8.63 -1.82 11.85
N GLY A 64 9.37 -0.70 11.92
CA GLY A 64 10.74 -0.65 12.44
C GLY A 64 11.82 -0.83 11.36
N GLU A 65 11.45 -0.86 10.09
CA GLU A 65 12.41 -0.90 8.99
C GLU A 65 13.00 0.49 8.73
N ASP A 66 14.31 0.58 8.50
CA ASP A 66 15.00 1.83 8.20
C ASP A 66 15.59 1.78 6.79
N PHE A 67 14.79 2.16 5.81
CA PHE A 67 15.18 2.22 4.40
C PHE A 67 15.22 3.65 3.90
N ASP A 68 16.03 3.88 2.88
CA ASP A 68 15.94 5.08 2.05
C ASP A 68 14.70 5.02 1.16
N ILE A 69 13.92 6.10 1.14
CA ILE A 69 12.74 6.23 0.29
C ILE A 69 13.10 6.15 -1.20
N GLU A 70 14.26 6.65 -1.62
CA GLU A 70 14.71 6.55 -3.01
C GLU A 70 14.98 5.10 -3.42
N ALA A 71 15.54 4.31 -2.51
CA ALA A 71 15.75 2.88 -2.72
C ALA A 71 14.41 2.13 -2.87
N VAL A 72 13.41 2.47 -2.05
CA VAL A 72 12.05 1.91 -2.15
C VAL A 72 11.41 2.26 -3.50
N ALA A 73 11.43 3.54 -3.88
CA ALA A 73 10.87 4.00 -5.15
C ALA A 73 11.52 3.31 -6.36
N LYS A 74 12.85 3.12 -6.32
CA LYS A 74 13.58 2.37 -7.36
C LYS A 74 13.11 0.92 -7.46
N ARG A 75 12.89 0.23 -6.33
CA ARG A 75 12.38 -1.15 -6.34
C ARG A 75 10.97 -1.24 -6.89
N ILE A 76 10.11 -0.28 -6.53
CA ILE A 76 8.75 -0.18 -7.09
C ILE A 76 8.79 0.03 -8.60
N PHE A 77 9.71 0.88 -9.09
CA PHE A 77 9.93 1.07 -10.53
C PHE A 77 10.36 -0.23 -11.23
N GLU A 78 11.27 -0.99 -10.62
CA GLU A 78 11.75 -2.29 -11.14
C GLU A 78 10.60 -3.33 -11.22
N GLU A 79 9.77 -3.42 -10.17
CA GLU A 79 8.62 -4.34 -10.10
C GLU A 79 7.44 -3.93 -11.00
N ARG A 80 7.35 -2.63 -11.32
CA ARG A 80 6.25 -1.95 -12.03
C ARG A 80 4.93 -1.96 -11.25
N MET A 81 4.21 -0.83 -11.30
CA MET A 81 2.89 -0.72 -10.67
C MET A 81 1.83 -1.66 -11.29
N SER A 82 2.07 -2.22 -12.48
CA SER A 82 1.22 -3.26 -13.05
C SER A 82 1.32 -4.60 -12.30
N ASN A 83 2.33 -4.80 -11.45
CA ASN A 83 2.46 -6.00 -10.63
C ASN A 83 1.28 -6.10 -9.65
N LEU A 84 0.41 -7.09 -9.88
CA LEU A 84 -0.79 -7.30 -9.08
C LEU A 84 -0.49 -7.50 -7.59
N LYS A 85 0.55 -8.27 -7.25
CA LYS A 85 0.88 -8.55 -5.85
C LYS A 85 1.29 -7.29 -5.11
N LEU A 86 2.09 -6.45 -5.77
CA LEU A 86 2.51 -5.15 -5.24
C LEU A 86 1.28 -4.25 -4.97
N ARG A 87 0.39 -4.12 -5.96
CA ARG A 87 -0.83 -3.32 -5.81
C ARG A 87 -1.76 -3.86 -4.74
N LEU A 88 -1.92 -5.17 -4.65
CA LEU A 88 -2.74 -5.81 -3.61
C LEU A 88 -2.23 -5.43 -2.22
N SER A 89 -0.93 -5.56 -1.96
CA SER A 89 -0.33 -5.17 -0.67
C SER A 89 -0.54 -3.69 -0.36
N ILE A 90 -0.36 -2.81 -1.35
CA ILE A 90 -0.59 -1.35 -1.19
C ILE A 90 -2.06 -1.08 -0.88
N CYS A 91 -2.99 -1.67 -1.63
CA CYS A 91 -4.41 -1.48 -1.42
C CYS A 91 -4.88 -2.03 -0.07
N GLU A 92 -4.37 -3.18 0.35
CA GLU A 92 -4.69 -3.80 1.63
C GLU A 92 -4.22 -2.90 2.77
N PHE A 93 -3.03 -2.32 2.64
CA PHE A 93 -2.48 -1.36 3.58
C PHE A 93 -3.32 -0.10 3.71
N LEU A 94 -3.66 0.53 2.58
CA LEU A 94 -4.48 1.74 2.58
C LEU A 94 -5.90 1.46 3.11
N ALA A 95 -6.51 0.33 2.75
CA ALA A 95 -7.81 -0.07 3.29
C ALA A 95 -7.76 -0.31 4.81
N THR A 96 -6.67 -0.87 5.31
CA THR A 96 -6.48 -1.11 6.75
C THR A 96 -6.29 0.19 7.53
N LEU A 97 -5.72 1.23 6.91
CA LEU A 97 -5.65 2.57 7.51
C LEU A 97 -7.03 3.25 7.60
N LEU A 98 -7.97 2.91 6.70
CA LEU A 98 -9.29 3.56 6.64
C LEU A 98 -10.35 2.91 7.52
N TYR A 99 -10.28 1.60 7.73
CA TYR A 99 -11.36 0.84 8.35
C TYR A 99 -10.91 0.14 9.64
N ALA A 100 -11.85 -0.07 10.55
CA ALA A 100 -11.61 -0.90 11.72
C ALA A 100 -11.27 -2.34 11.28
N PRO A 101 -10.37 -3.07 11.99
CA PRO A 101 -9.90 -4.39 11.55
C PRO A 101 -11.01 -5.39 11.16
N GLU A 102 -12.15 -5.33 11.85
CA GLU A 102 -13.31 -6.19 11.64
C GLU A 102 -14.07 -5.90 10.32
N GLU A 103 -13.93 -4.69 9.79
CA GLU A 103 -14.55 -4.22 8.55
C GLU A 103 -13.59 -4.27 7.36
N VAL A 104 -12.29 -4.18 7.60
CA VAL A 104 -11.24 -4.19 6.55
C VAL A 104 -11.39 -5.40 5.65
N THR A 105 -11.40 -6.61 6.21
CA THR A 105 -11.48 -7.84 5.40
C THR A 105 -12.74 -7.86 4.55
N LYS A 106 -13.90 -7.47 5.10
CA LYS A 106 -15.17 -7.46 4.37
C LYS A 106 -15.15 -6.46 3.21
N LYS A 107 -14.68 -5.24 3.45
CA LYS A 107 -14.63 -4.19 2.41
C LYS A 107 -13.56 -4.48 1.36
N PHE A 108 -12.40 -5.00 1.78
CA PHE A 108 -11.32 -5.35 0.87
C PHE A 108 -11.75 -6.47 -0.10
N GLU A 109 -12.32 -7.55 0.42
CA GLU A 109 -12.81 -8.67 -0.38
C GLU A 109 -14.02 -8.30 -1.26
N ALA A 110 -14.84 -7.33 -0.85
CA ALA A 110 -16.01 -6.90 -1.62
C ALA A 110 -15.69 -5.88 -2.73
N GLU A 111 -14.81 -4.91 -2.45
CA GLU A 111 -14.63 -3.72 -3.31
C GLU A 111 -13.28 -3.68 -4.02
N VAL A 112 -12.26 -4.35 -3.48
CA VAL A 112 -10.86 -4.15 -3.88
C VAL A 112 -10.31 -5.37 -4.59
N ARG A 113 -10.36 -6.55 -3.95
CA ARG A 113 -9.84 -7.80 -4.52
C ARG A 113 -10.49 -8.16 -5.88
N PRO A 114 -11.83 -8.14 -6.03
CA PRO A 114 -12.46 -8.55 -7.29
C PRO A 114 -12.08 -7.65 -8.46
N LEU A 115 -11.93 -6.34 -8.20
CA LEU A 115 -11.53 -5.36 -9.21
C LEU A 115 -10.10 -5.65 -9.69
N LEU A 116 -9.16 -5.83 -8.76
CA LEU A 116 -7.76 -6.10 -9.07
C LEU A 116 -7.57 -7.44 -9.81
N GLU A 117 -8.28 -8.50 -9.40
CA GLU A 117 -8.25 -9.81 -10.06
C GLU A 117 -8.85 -9.75 -11.48
N SER A 118 -9.89 -8.95 -11.70
CA SER A 118 -10.47 -8.76 -13.05
C SER A 118 -9.51 -8.08 -14.03
N GLN A 119 -8.66 -7.18 -13.55
CA GLN A 119 -7.68 -6.45 -14.36
C GLN A 119 -6.46 -7.31 -14.73
N ALA A 120 -6.15 -8.34 -13.93
CA ALA A 120 -5.02 -9.24 -14.16
C ALA A 120 -5.29 -10.36 -15.18
N ASN A 121 -6.55 -10.53 -15.59
CA ASN A 121 -6.98 -11.49 -16.61
C ASN A 121 -7.08 -10.87 -18.02
N ILE A 122 -6.50 -9.69 -18.23
CA ILE A 122 -6.37 -8.99 -19.52
C ILE A 122 -4.89 -8.96 -19.89
#